data_AF-R0DV43-F1
#
_entry.id   AF-R0DV43-F1
#
_cell.length_a   1.000
_cell.length_b   1.000
_cell.length_c   1.000
_cell.angle_alpha   90.00
_cell.angle_beta   90.00
_cell.angle_gamma   90.00
#
_symmetry.space_group_name_H-M   'P 1'
#
loop_
_entity.id
_entity.type
_entity.pdbx_description
1 polymer ?
#
loop_
_entity_poly.entity_id
_entity_poly.type
_entity_poly.pdbx_seq_one_letter_code
_entity_poly.pdbx_strand_id
1 'polypeptide(L)' 'MALRLRSAAEALSEHPARGRKATATLRELVVVPPYVIRYHVDDDMVIIVRIRHAARLG' A
#
# COMPACT_ATOMS: atom_id res chain seq x y z
N MET A 1 5.30 -14.66 2.92
CA MET A 1 4.71 -13.35 3.32
C MET A 1 5.45 -12.19 2.64
N ALA A 2 6.73 -11.98 2.93
CA ALA A 2 7.52 -10.86 2.40
C ALA A 2 7.46 -10.72 0.86
N LEU A 3 7.58 -11.83 0.12
CA LEU A 3 7.49 -11.82 -1.35
C LEU A 3 6.15 -11.28 -1.86
N ARG A 4 5.03 -11.62 -1.22
CA ARG A 4 3.70 -11.11 -1.63
C ARG A 4 3.58 -9.61 -1.41
N LEU A 5 4.14 -9.10 -0.31
CA LEU A 5 4.18 -7.66 -0.05
C LEU A 5 5.06 -6.92 -1.05
N ARG A 6 6.24 -7.48 -1.39
CA ARG A 6 7.12 -6.93 -2.41
C ARG A 6 6.44 -6.89 -3.78
N SER A 7 5.89 -8.01 -4.25
CA SER A 7 5.25 -8.05 -5.58
C SER A 7 4.05 -7.10 -5.68
N ALA A 8 3.29 -6.94 -4.59
CA ALA A 8 2.18 -5.99 -4.58
C ALA A 8 2.65 -4.53 -4.53
N ALA A 9 3.77 -4.24 -3.86
CA ALA A 9 4.42 -2.94 -3.88
C ALA A 9 4.94 -2.59 -5.28
N GLU A 10 5.62 -3.52 -5.95
CA GLU A 10 6.13 -3.35 -7.32
C GLU A 10 5.00 -3.08 -8.32
N ALA A 11 3.90 -3.83 -8.22
CA ALA A 11 2.72 -3.65 -9.08
C ALA A 11 2.03 -2.29 -8.92
N LEU A 12 2.32 -1.51 -7.87
CA LEU A 12 1.76 -0.16 -7.73
C LEU A 12 2.36 0.82 -8.75
N SER A 13 3.55 0.55 -9.29
CA SER A 13 4.13 1.37 -10.35
C SER A 13 3.24 1.41 -11.61
N GLU A 14 2.67 0.26 -11.97
CA GLU A 14 1.74 0.14 -13.09
C GLU A 14 0.30 0.49 -12.70
N HIS A 15 -0.09 0.17 -11.46
CA HIS A 15 -1.48 0.26 -11.00
C HIS A 15 -1.63 1.10 -9.71
N PRO A 16 -1.28 2.40 -9.74
CA PRO A 16 -1.24 3.26 -8.56
C PRO A 16 -2.62 3.49 -7.92
N ALA A 17 -3.70 3.28 -8.67
CA ALA A 17 -5.07 3.46 -8.18
C ALA A 17 -5.62 2.26 -7.39
N ARG A 18 -4.91 1.12 -7.34
CA ARG A 18 -5.40 -0.17 -6.79
C ARG A 18 -5.75 -0.11 -5.30
N GLY A 19 -5.13 0.77 -4.53
CA GLY A 19 -5.40 0.95 -3.11
C GLY A 19 -6.61 1.85 -2.87
N ARG A 20 -7.39 1.54 -1.84
CA ARG A 20 -8.50 2.39 -1.41
C ARG A 20 -7.96 3.74 -0.92
N LYS A 21 -8.66 4.83 -1.20
CA LYS A 21 -8.33 6.14 -0.61
C LYS A 21 -8.57 6.06 0.91
N ALA A 22 -7.55 6.38 1.70
CA ALA A 22 -7.64 6.47 3.15
C ALA A 22 -7.74 7.94 3.61
N THR A 23 -7.19 8.85 2.82
CA THR A 23 -7.31 10.31 2.96
C THR A 23 -7.28 10.94 1.56
N ALA A 24 -7.19 12.27 1.46
CA ALA A 24 -7.03 12.97 0.18
C ALA A 24 -5.77 12.53 -0.59
N THR A 25 -4.65 12.30 0.12
CA THR A 25 -3.35 11.98 -0.47
C THR A 25 -2.94 10.52 -0.28
N LEU A 26 -3.35 9.89 0.82
CA LEU A 26 -2.92 8.54 1.17
C LEU A 26 -3.91 7.47 0.71
N ARG A 27 -3.34 6.36 0.24
CA ARG A 27 -4.03 5.13 -0.16
C ARG A 27 -3.56 3.97 0.69
N GLU A 28 -4.43 2.96 0.79
CA GLU A 28 -4.17 1.71 1.50
C GLU A 28 -4.47 0.52 0.61
N LEU A 29 -3.51 -0.40 0.53
CA LEU A 29 -3.65 -1.68 -0.15
C LEU A 29 -3.54 -2.82 0.86
N VAL A 30 -4.60 -3.62 0.97
CA VAL A 30 -4.58 -4.88 1.72
C VAL A 30 -4.14 -5.97 0.74
N VAL A 31 -2.99 -6.57 0.99
CA VAL A 31 -2.38 -7.56 0.07
C VAL A 31 -2.51 -8.97 0.63
N VAL A 32 -2.02 -9.15 1.86
CA VAL A 32 -2.16 -10.39 2.62
C VAL A 32 -2.68 -9.97 3.98
N PRO A 33 -3.97 -10.21 4.29
CA PRO A 33 -4.49 -9.92 5.61
C PRO A 33 -3.58 -10.54 6.68
N PRO A 34 -3.25 -9.81 7.76
CA PRO A 34 -3.73 -8.48 8.13
C PRO A 34 -2.80 -7.32 7.72
N TYR A 35 -1.88 -7.49 6.77
CA TYR A 35 -0.92 -6.45 6.37
C TYR A 35 -1.50 -5.44 5.39
N VAL A 36 -1.23 -4.16 5.66
CA VAL A 36 -1.65 -3.00 4.85
C VAL A 36 -0.42 -2.23 4.41
N ILE A 37 -0.31 -1.97 3.11
CA ILE A 37 0.64 -1.03 2.53
C ILE A 37 -0.05 0.34 2.47
N ARG A 38 0.52 1.34 3.13
CA ARG A 38 0.08 2.73 3.04
C ARG A 38 1.07 3.50 2.18
N TYR A 39 0.55 4.17 1.17
CA TYR A 39 1.33 4.87 0.17
C TYR A 39 0.60 6.11 -0.32
N HIS A 40 1.29 6.99 -1.03
CA HIS A 40 0.67 8.03 -1.84
C HIS A 40 1.22 7.97 -3.26
N VAL A 41 0.53 8.65 -4.17
CA VAL A 41 0.90 8.75 -5.58
C VAL A 41 1.26 10.21 -5.80
N ASP A 42 2.51 10.45 -6.14
CA ASP A 42 2.97 11.71 -6.73
C ASP A 42 3.04 11.53 -8.26
N ASP A 43 3.26 12.61 -9.01
CA ASP A 43 3.11 12.67 -10.47
C ASP A 43 3.58 11.39 -11.20
N ASP A 44 4.86 11.02 -11.02
CA ASP A 44 5.47 9.87 -11.70
C ASP A 44 5.90 8.74 -10.76
N MET A 45 5.51 8.80 -9.48
CA MET A 45 6.02 7.84 -8.50
C MET A 45 5.01 7.42 -7.44
N VAL A 46 5.16 6.18 -6.99
CA VAL A 46 4.46 5.65 -5.82
C VAL A 46 5.41 5.60 -4.65
N ILE A 47 5.08 6.31 -3.58
CA ILE A 47 5.89 6.35 -2.35
C ILE A 47 5.22 5.51 -1.27
N ILE A 48 5.87 4.42 -0.88
CA ILE A 48 5.41 3.58 0.23
C ILE A 48 5.81 4.25 1.54
N VAL A 49 4.82 4.77 2.27
CA VAL A 49 5.01 5.47 3.54
C VAL A 49 5.19 4.48 4.69
N ARG A 50 4.41 3.39 4.70
CA ARG A 50 4.46 2.38 5.78
C ARG A 50 3.86 1.05 5.36
N ILE A 51 4.40 -0.05 5.88
CA ILE A 51 3.74 -1.36 5.90
C ILE A 51 3.38 -1.69 7.35
N ARG A 52 2.10 -1.97 7.63
CA ARG A 52 1.60 -2.19 9.00
C ARG A 52 0.71 -3.42 9.12
N HIS A 53 0.71 -4.04 10.29
CA HIS A 53 -0.21 -5.11 10.64
C HIS A 53 -1.52 -4.49 11.20
N ALA A 54 -2.61 -4.56 10.44
CA ALA A 54 -3.89 -3.92 10.78
C ALA A 54 -4.47 -4.40 12.11
N ALA A 55 -4.28 -5.67 12.48
CA ALA A 55 -4.81 -6.20 13.73
C ALA A 55 -3.95 -5.88 14.97
N ARG A 56 -2.85 -5.13 14.82
CA ARG A 56 -2.01 -4.64 15.93
C ARG A 56 -2.17 -3.14 16.18
N LEU A 57 -3.12 -2.50 15.49
CA LEU A 57 -3.56 -1.15 15.82
C LEU A 57 -4.66 -1.26 16.87
N GLY A 58 -4.21 -1.43 18.11
CA GLY A 58 -4.89 -1.01 19.33
C GLY A 58 -4.00 0.02 20.00
#